data_AF-A0A242DBQ2-F1
#
_entry.id   AF-A0A242DBQ2-F1
#
_cell.length_a   1.000
_cell.length_b   1.000
_cell.length_c   1.000
_cell.angle_alpha   90.00
_cell.angle_beta   90.00
_cell.angle_gamma   90.00
#
_symmetry.space_group_name_H-M   'P 1'
#
loop_
_entity.id
_entity.type
_entity.pdbx_description
1 polymer ?
#
loop_
_entity_poly.entity_id
_entity_poly.type
_entity_poly.pdbx_seq_one_letter_code
_entity_poly.pdbx_strand_id
1 'polypeptide(L)'
;MYYKKRTMSKQSFHFFVKNIFNLKQPITGYVSVVVLAWGFCLLPVLLGASQQQAPIYVALTQFPVMIFFGGGLEEVGWRGYLLPQLQERFSSFVSTCITAIIWSIWHLPLWLVKGSGQDVIRFSSYVLIVFSFAFLLTFLWNRYESIALCILLHAGFNSFTDVYPPNYNNIPVSLIILMSCFISEESQQKNTRAISVSFYIWYDEIDDDVKEGEWLVG
;
A
#
# COMPACT_ATOMS: atom_id res chain seq x y z
N MET A 1 -6.77 -26.82 -25.33
CA MET A 1 -7.01 -25.49 -24.76
C MET A 1 -5.68 -24.73 -24.76
N TYR A 2 -5.42 -23.90 -25.79
CA TYR A 2 -4.15 -23.21 -25.95
C TYR A 2 -4.06 -22.03 -24.98
N TYR A 3 -3.15 -22.10 -24.01
CA TYR A 3 -2.76 -20.97 -23.16
C TYR A 3 -2.07 -19.92 -24.04
N LYS A 4 -2.81 -18.90 -24.49
CA LYS A 4 -2.25 -17.78 -25.25
C LYS A 4 -1.34 -17.00 -24.28
N LYS A 5 -0.02 -17.14 -24.41
CA LYS A 5 0.96 -16.32 -23.67
C LYS A 5 0.60 -14.85 -23.90
N ARG A 6 0.03 -14.17 -22.89
CA ARG A 6 -0.14 -12.72 -22.89
C ARG A 6 1.25 -12.11 -22.77
N THR A 7 1.88 -11.84 -23.91
CA THR A 7 3.08 -11.00 -23.96
C THR A 7 2.60 -9.56 -23.78
N MET A 8 3.09 -8.87 -22.74
CA MET A 8 2.88 -7.44 -22.61
C MET A 8 3.43 -6.76 -23.86
N SER A 9 2.67 -5.82 -24.42
CA SER A 9 3.18 -5.01 -25.52
C SER A 9 4.41 -4.23 -25.06
N LYS A 10 5.35 -3.93 -25.97
CA LYS A 10 6.53 -3.09 -25.65
C LYS A 10 6.13 -1.76 -25.01
N GLN A 11 4.99 -1.20 -25.44
CA GLN A 11 4.45 0.05 -24.94
C GLN A 11 3.94 -0.09 -23.49
N SER A 12 3.20 -1.15 -23.18
CA SER A 12 2.73 -1.45 -21.82
C SER A 12 3.90 -1.68 -20.86
N PHE A 13 4.96 -2.37 -21.30
CA PHE A 13 6.16 -2.56 -20.49
C PHE A 13 6.92 -1.25 -20.25
N HIS A 14 7.04 -0.39 -21.26
CA HIS A 14 7.65 0.92 -21.10
C HIS A 14 6.90 1.79 -20.08
N PHE A 15 5.56 1.80 -20.12
CA PHE A 15 4.75 2.52 -19.12
C PHE A 15 4.96 1.96 -17.70
N PHE A 16 5.01 0.65 -17.56
CA PHE A 16 5.31 -0.02 -16.29
C PHE A 16 6.66 0.44 -15.72
N VAL A 17 7.74 0.34 -16.51
CA VAL A 17 9.09 0.78 -16.07
C VAL A 17 9.10 2.26 -15.72
N LYS A 18 8.42 3.09 -16.52
CA LYS A 18 8.33 4.53 -16.26
C LYS A 18 7.63 4.83 -14.93
N ASN A 19 6.60 4.05 -14.56
CA ASN A 19 5.87 4.23 -13.30
C ASN A 19 6.76 3.99 -12.07
N ILE A 20 7.68 3.01 -12.13
CA ILE A 20 8.66 2.71 -11.05
C ILE A 20 9.44 3.97 -10.63
N PHE A 21 9.84 4.78 -11.60
CA PHE A 21 10.65 5.99 -11.37
C PHE A 21 9.85 7.30 -11.48
N ASN A 22 8.51 7.21 -11.56
CA ASN A 22 7.68 8.39 -11.77
C ASN A 22 7.44 9.18 -10.47
N LEU A 23 8.40 10.05 -10.16
CA LEU A 23 8.31 11.03 -9.07
C LEU A 23 7.56 12.31 -9.46
N LYS A 24 6.82 12.35 -10.58
CA LYS A 24 5.95 13.49 -10.90
C LYS A 24 4.54 13.21 -10.38
N GLN A 25 4.42 13.20 -9.05
CA GLN A 25 3.17 12.91 -8.36
C GLN A 25 2.59 14.18 -7.74
N PRO A 26 1.26 14.27 -7.52
CA PRO A 26 0.67 15.40 -6.84
C PRO A 26 1.22 15.54 -5.42
N ILE A 27 1.31 16.78 -4.91
CA ILE A 27 1.85 17.05 -3.56
C ILE A 27 1.10 16.29 -2.46
N THR A 28 -0.20 16.04 -2.67
CA THR A 28 -1.03 15.23 -1.79
C THR A 28 -0.50 13.80 -1.62
N GLY A 29 0.13 13.23 -2.65
CA GLY A 29 0.77 11.91 -2.58
C GLY A 29 1.95 11.88 -1.62
N TYR A 30 2.83 12.88 -1.70
CA TYR A 30 3.95 13.02 -0.77
C TYR A 30 3.48 13.30 0.65
N VAL A 31 2.47 14.15 0.82
CA VAL A 31 1.84 14.40 2.12
C VAL A 31 1.24 13.10 2.67
N SER A 32 0.55 12.29 1.86
CA SER A 32 0.05 10.98 2.27
C SER A 32 1.18 10.05 2.71
N VAL A 33 2.30 9.96 1.97
CA VAL A 33 3.46 9.15 2.37
C VAL A 33 3.96 9.57 3.76
N VAL A 34 4.14 10.87 3.98
CA VAL A 34 4.59 11.40 5.28
C VAL A 34 3.56 11.07 6.36
N VAL A 35 2.28 11.42 6.17
CA VAL A 35 1.24 11.21 7.19
C VAL A 35 1.08 9.73 7.55
N LEU A 36 1.06 8.83 6.55
CA LEU A 36 0.92 7.40 6.77
C LEU A 36 2.17 6.81 7.43
N ALA A 37 3.37 7.22 7.00
CA ALA A 37 4.62 6.80 7.63
C ALA A 37 4.66 7.24 9.09
N TRP A 38 4.42 8.53 9.37
CA TRP A 38 4.42 9.08 10.71
C TRP A 38 3.34 8.44 11.59
N GLY A 39 2.10 8.29 11.11
CA GLY A 39 1.03 7.67 11.87
C GLY A 39 1.31 6.22 12.23
N PHE A 40 1.78 5.42 11.26
CA PHE A 40 2.08 4.01 11.47
C PHE A 40 3.31 3.79 12.35
N CYS A 41 4.34 4.61 12.18
CA CYS A 41 5.61 4.49 12.89
C CYS A 41 5.59 5.09 14.30
N LEU A 42 4.91 6.23 14.50
CA LEU A 42 4.83 6.86 15.82
C LEU A 42 3.86 6.17 16.75
N LEU A 43 2.81 5.52 16.24
CA LEU A 43 1.79 4.93 17.11
C LEU A 43 2.39 3.92 18.11
N PRO A 44 3.28 2.98 17.73
CA PRO A 44 4.01 2.15 18.68
C PRO A 44 4.83 2.94 19.70
N VAL A 45 5.45 4.07 19.30
CA VAL A 45 6.25 4.93 20.20
C VAL A 45 5.35 5.57 21.25
N LEU A 46 4.22 6.16 20.82
CA LEU A 46 3.24 6.81 21.69
C LEU A 46 2.58 5.84 22.68
N LEU A 47 2.38 4.58 22.26
CA LEU A 47 1.83 3.51 23.11
C LEU A 47 2.89 2.85 24.00
N GLY A 48 4.13 3.35 24.03
CA GLY A 48 5.23 2.81 24.82
C GLY A 48 5.73 1.43 24.35
N ALA A 49 5.31 1.00 23.17
CA ALA A 49 5.69 -0.26 22.55
C ALA A 49 6.96 -0.15 21.69
N SER A 50 7.48 1.04 21.44
CA SER A 50 8.76 1.27 20.76
C SER A 50 9.56 2.34 21.49
N GLN A 51 10.88 2.16 21.53
CA GLN A 51 11.83 3.10 22.13
C GLN A 51 12.97 3.33 21.15
N GLN A 52 13.59 4.50 21.24
CA GLN A 52 14.71 4.85 20.38
C GLN A 52 15.93 3.98 20.71
N GLN A 53 16.43 3.25 19.72
CA GLN A 53 17.63 2.39 19.86
C GLN A 53 18.83 2.92 19.08
N ALA A 54 18.60 3.83 18.12
CA ALA A 54 19.65 4.50 17.36
C ALA A 54 19.40 6.01 17.25
N PRO A 55 20.39 6.84 16.88
CA PRO A 55 20.15 8.24 16.57
C PRO A 55 19.20 8.43 15.39
N ILE A 56 18.35 9.47 15.42
CA ILE A 56 17.34 9.72 14.37
C ILE A 56 17.95 9.91 12.97
N TYR A 57 19.17 10.44 12.88
CA TYR A 57 19.84 10.62 11.58
C TYR A 57 20.11 9.29 10.88
N VAL A 58 20.15 8.16 11.61
CA VAL A 58 20.33 6.83 11.03
C VAL A 58 19.20 6.52 10.05
N ALA A 59 17.95 6.85 10.39
CA ALA A 59 16.81 6.67 9.48
C ALA A 59 17.01 7.45 8.17
N LEU A 60 17.50 8.69 8.24
CA LEU A 60 17.78 9.50 7.04
C LEU A 60 18.90 8.89 6.19
N THR A 61 19.94 8.37 6.84
CA THR A 61 21.07 7.74 6.13
C THR A 61 20.73 6.37 5.55
N GLN A 62 19.84 5.61 6.19
CA GLN A 62 19.41 4.28 5.73
C GLN A 62 18.32 4.35 4.65
N PHE A 63 17.60 5.46 4.56
CA PHE A 63 16.51 5.61 3.59
C PHE A 63 16.88 5.26 2.14
N PRO A 64 18.00 5.74 1.57
CA PRO A 64 18.42 5.32 0.24
C PRO A 64 18.72 3.81 0.15
N VAL A 65 19.31 3.23 1.20
CA VAL A 65 19.59 1.78 1.26
C VAL A 65 18.28 0.99 1.27
N MET A 66 17.29 1.45 2.03
CA MET A 66 15.98 0.80 2.12
C MET A 66 15.18 0.88 0.81
N ILE A 67 15.38 1.93 0.01
CA ILE A 67 14.80 2.01 -1.35
C ILE A 67 15.30 0.86 -2.22
N PHE A 68 16.62 0.64 -2.28
CA PHE A 68 17.24 -0.26 -3.26
C PHE A 68 17.42 -1.70 -2.76
N PHE A 69 17.70 -1.88 -1.47
CA PHE A 69 18.14 -3.17 -0.91
C PHE A 69 17.33 -3.64 0.29
N GLY A 70 16.64 -2.72 0.97
CA GLY A 70 15.88 -3.03 2.18
C GLY A 70 14.37 -3.07 1.98
N GLY A 71 13.91 -3.61 0.85
CA GLY A 71 12.49 -3.91 0.62
C GLY A 71 11.71 -2.93 -0.25
N GLY A 72 12.21 -1.71 -0.48
CA GLY A 72 11.54 -0.74 -1.36
C GLY A 72 11.23 -1.30 -2.75
N LEU A 73 12.19 -1.94 -3.41
CA LEU A 73 11.99 -2.54 -4.74
C LEU A 73 11.01 -3.72 -4.78
N GLU A 74 10.62 -4.31 -3.64
CA GLU A 74 9.58 -5.34 -3.63
C GLU A 74 8.24 -4.81 -4.14
N GLU A 75 7.98 -3.51 -3.96
CA GLU A 75 6.77 -2.83 -4.43
C GLU A 75 6.57 -2.91 -5.94
N VAL A 76 7.66 -3.09 -6.71
CA VAL A 76 7.58 -3.34 -8.15
C VAL A 76 6.80 -4.63 -8.46
N GLY A 77 7.01 -5.68 -7.65
CA GLY A 77 6.29 -6.93 -7.76
C GLY A 77 4.90 -6.84 -7.14
N TRP A 78 4.80 -6.31 -5.92
CA TRP A 78 3.54 -6.26 -5.17
C TRP A 78 2.53 -5.28 -5.77
N ARG A 79 2.91 -4.01 -5.97
CA ARG A 79 2.01 -2.94 -6.43
C ARG A 79 2.10 -2.75 -7.93
N GLY A 80 3.25 -3.01 -8.52
CA GLY A 80 3.40 -2.93 -9.97
C GLY A 80 2.75 -4.10 -10.72
N TYR A 81 2.64 -5.28 -10.12
CA TYR A 81 2.17 -6.48 -10.83
C TYR A 81 1.06 -7.24 -10.11
N LEU A 82 1.31 -7.77 -8.91
CA LEU A 82 0.39 -8.70 -8.25
C LEU A 82 -0.95 -8.03 -7.89
N LEU A 83 -0.90 -6.91 -7.16
CA LEU A 83 -2.08 -6.23 -6.67
C LEU A 83 -3.01 -5.75 -7.81
N PRO A 84 -2.54 -5.07 -8.88
CA PRO A 84 -3.40 -4.72 -10.02
C PRO A 84 -4.08 -5.92 -10.66
N GLN A 85 -3.35 -7.02 -10.87
CA GLN A 85 -3.91 -8.24 -11.47
C GLN A 85 -4.96 -8.92 -10.58
N LEU A 86 -4.78 -8.87 -9.25
CA LEU A 86 -5.79 -9.36 -8.31
C LEU A 86 -7.03 -8.47 -8.30
N GLN A 87 -6.85 -7.14 -8.34
CA GLN A 87 -7.97 -6.18 -8.33
C GLN A 87 -8.80 -6.21 -9.62
N GLU A 88 -8.28 -6.77 -10.73
CA GLU A 88 -9.10 -7.07 -11.92
C GLU A 88 -10.19 -8.13 -11.66
N ARG A 89 -10.03 -8.96 -10.61
CA ARG A 89 -10.90 -10.13 -10.35
C ARG A 89 -11.54 -10.12 -8.96
N PHE A 90 -10.94 -9.43 -8.01
CA PHE A 90 -11.33 -9.42 -6.61
C PHE A 90 -11.47 -7.98 -6.11
N SER A 91 -12.16 -7.80 -4.99
CA SER A 91 -12.19 -6.49 -4.32
C SER A 91 -10.80 -6.08 -3.83
N SER A 92 -10.59 -4.77 -3.60
CA SER A 92 -9.33 -4.27 -3.00
C SER A 92 -8.98 -4.99 -1.70
N PHE A 93 -9.97 -5.20 -0.83
CA PHE A 93 -9.80 -5.93 0.42
C PHE A 93 -9.28 -7.36 0.20
N VAL A 94 -9.94 -8.14 -0.66
CA VAL A 94 -9.52 -9.53 -0.94
C VAL A 94 -8.15 -9.57 -1.60
N SER A 95 -7.89 -8.66 -2.54
CA SER A 95 -6.60 -8.53 -3.23
C SER A 95 -5.46 -8.20 -2.26
N THR A 96 -5.72 -7.32 -1.28
CA THR A 96 -4.78 -6.96 -0.23
C THR A 96 -4.51 -8.14 0.70
N CYS A 97 -5.55 -8.85 1.14
CA CYS A 97 -5.39 -10.04 1.99
C CYS A 97 -4.56 -11.13 1.29
N ILE A 98 -4.83 -11.41 0.01
CA ILE A 98 -4.04 -12.38 -0.77
C ILE A 98 -2.58 -11.91 -0.86
N THR A 99 -2.35 -10.64 -1.17
CA THR A 99 -1.01 -10.06 -1.24
C THR A 99 -0.28 -10.18 0.09
N ALA A 100 -0.93 -9.85 1.22
CA ALA A 100 -0.35 -9.93 2.56
C ALA A 100 0.00 -11.37 2.98
N ILE A 101 -0.83 -12.35 2.61
CA ILE A 101 -0.55 -13.78 2.86
C ILE A 101 0.70 -14.21 2.10
N ILE A 102 0.74 -13.94 0.79
CA ILE A 102 1.88 -14.30 -0.05
C ILE A 102 3.15 -13.61 0.46
N TRP A 103 3.04 -12.33 0.82
CA TRP A 103 4.16 -11.54 1.32
C TRP A 103 4.68 -12.03 2.69
N SER A 104 3.78 -12.45 3.58
CA SER A 104 4.16 -13.05 4.87
C SER A 104 4.92 -14.36 4.68
N ILE A 105 4.46 -15.22 3.75
CA ILE A 105 5.12 -16.50 3.44
C ILE A 105 6.47 -16.26 2.75
N TRP A 106 6.56 -15.27 1.86
CA TRP A 106 7.79 -14.92 1.15
C TRP A 106 8.94 -14.57 2.10
N HIS A 107 8.62 -13.99 3.27
CA HIS A 107 9.61 -13.64 4.30
C HIS A 107 10.01 -14.79 5.23
N LEU A 108 9.32 -15.94 5.19
CA LEU A 108 9.59 -17.06 6.08
C LEU A 108 11.08 -17.50 6.15
N PRO A 109 11.87 -17.47 5.05
CA PRO A 109 13.29 -17.79 5.11
C PRO A 109 14.12 -16.90 6.06
N LEU A 110 13.68 -15.67 6.35
CA LEU A 110 14.43 -14.76 7.22
C LEU A 110 14.50 -15.26 8.67
N TRP A 111 13.53 -16.05 9.14
CA TRP A 111 13.60 -16.70 10.46
C TRP A 111 14.74 -17.71 10.59
N LEU A 112 15.27 -18.18 9.46
CA LEU A 112 16.42 -19.10 9.44
C LEU A 112 17.76 -18.34 9.46
N VAL A 113 17.76 -17.03 9.22
CA VAL A 113 18.96 -16.17 9.18
C VAL A 113 19.16 -15.50 10.54
N LYS A 114 20.17 -15.95 11.28
CA LYS A 114 20.56 -15.36 12.57
C LYS A 114 21.06 -13.93 12.40
N GLY A 115 20.59 -13.02 13.24
CA GLY A 115 20.88 -11.59 13.18
C GLY A 115 20.01 -10.80 12.20
N SER A 116 19.04 -11.44 11.54
CA SER A 116 18.02 -10.71 10.77
C SER A 116 17.02 -10.04 11.70
N GLY A 117 16.37 -8.95 11.26
CA GLY A 117 15.35 -8.28 12.08
C GLY A 117 14.17 -9.18 12.47
N GLN A 118 13.92 -10.24 11.70
CA GLN A 118 12.82 -11.18 11.88
C GLN A 118 13.13 -12.29 12.89
N ASP A 119 14.41 -12.56 13.20
CA ASP A 119 14.80 -13.70 14.04
C ASP A 119 14.32 -13.59 15.50
N VAL A 120 14.04 -12.38 15.97
CA VAL A 120 13.50 -12.06 17.31
C VAL A 120 11.98 -11.80 17.31
N ILE A 121 11.33 -11.74 16.15
CA ILE A 121 9.90 -11.45 16.02
C ILE A 121 9.12 -12.76 15.91
N ARG A 122 8.05 -12.93 16.69
CA ARG A 122 7.14 -14.08 16.49
C ARG A 122 6.49 -13.97 15.12
N PHE A 123 6.52 -15.04 14.33
CA PHE A 123 5.92 -15.05 12.99
C PHE A 123 4.45 -14.58 12.99
N SER A 124 3.67 -14.96 14.01
CA SER A 124 2.28 -14.50 14.17
C SER A 124 2.15 -12.98 14.30
N SER A 125 3.07 -12.35 15.04
CA SER A 125 3.14 -10.90 15.17
C SER A 125 3.54 -10.25 13.85
N TYR A 126 4.53 -10.84 13.17
CA TYR A 126 4.97 -10.39 11.84
C TYR A 126 3.83 -10.34 10.83
N VAL A 127 3.01 -11.40 10.78
CA VAL A 127 1.82 -11.45 9.92
C VAL A 127 0.88 -10.25 10.16
N LEU A 128 0.64 -9.87 11.42
CA LEU A 128 -0.23 -8.71 11.71
C LEU A 128 0.32 -7.40 11.16
N ILE A 129 1.64 -7.20 11.23
CA ILE A 129 2.30 -6.00 10.70
C ILE A 129 2.26 -6.00 9.18
N VAL A 130 2.56 -7.14 8.54
CA VAL A 130 2.49 -7.30 7.09
C VAL A 130 1.09 -6.98 6.59
N PHE A 131 0.04 -7.49 7.24
CA PHE A 131 -1.32 -7.16 6.87
C PHE A 131 -1.61 -5.68 7.00
N SER A 132 -1.26 -5.07 8.14
CA SER A 132 -1.50 -3.65 8.37
C SER A 132 -0.80 -2.77 7.33
N PHE A 133 0.47 -3.09 7.06
CA PHE A 133 1.28 -2.34 6.11
C PHE A 133 0.84 -2.58 4.67
N ALA A 134 0.37 -3.80 4.35
CA ALA A 134 -0.20 -4.11 3.05
C ALA A 134 -1.42 -3.24 2.75
N PHE A 135 -2.32 -3.03 3.73
CA PHE A 135 -3.46 -2.13 3.59
C PHE A 135 -3.05 -0.68 3.35
N LEU A 136 -2.05 -0.15 4.07
CA LEU A 136 -1.57 1.22 3.85
C LEU A 136 -1.01 1.44 2.44
N LEU A 137 -0.20 0.48 1.98
CA LEU A 137 0.39 0.54 0.65
C LEU A 137 -0.67 0.32 -0.44
N THR A 138 -1.68 -0.52 -0.21
CA THR A 138 -2.84 -0.63 -1.13
C THR A 138 -3.64 0.66 -1.18
N PHE A 139 -3.95 1.28 -0.03
CA PHE A 139 -4.63 2.57 0.03
C PHE A 139 -3.91 3.63 -0.82
N LEU A 140 -2.58 3.73 -0.64
CA LEU A 140 -1.74 4.66 -1.37
C LEU A 140 -1.71 4.35 -2.87
N TRP A 141 -1.58 3.07 -3.23
CA TRP A 141 -1.63 2.61 -4.61
C TRP A 141 -2.97 2.93 -5.28
N ASN A 142 -4.09 2.61 -4.64
CA ASN A 142 -5.43 2.86 -5.16
C ASN A 142 -5.74 4.36 -5.30
N ARG A 143 -5.03 5.22 -4.56
CA ARG A 143 -5.22 6.68 -4.64
C ARG A 143 -4.40 7.34 -5.74
N TYR A 144 -3.19 6.84 -6.02
CA TYR A 144 -2.22 7.54 -6.87
C TYR A 144 -1.66 6.71 -8.03
N GLU A 145 -1.91 5.39 -8.05
CA GLU A 145 -1.39 4.43 -9.04
C GLU A 145 0.12 4.58 -9.29
N SER A 146 0.88 4.81 -8.21
CA SER A 146 2.30 5.16 -8.26
C SER A 146 3.16 4.19 -7.47
N ILE A 147 4.02 3.47 -8.18
CA ILE A 147 4.92 2.47 -7.58
C ILE A 147 5.96 3.24 -6.77
N ALA A 148 6.42 4.39 -7.30
CA ALA A 148 7.37 5.26 -6.63
C ALA A 148 6.89 5.73 -5.26
N LEU A 149 5.62 6.11 -5.09
CA LEU A 149 5.10 6.51 -3.77
C LEU A 149 5.07 5.32 -2.79
N CYS A 150 4.70 4.13 -3.25
CA CYS A 150 4.73 2.91 -2.44
C CYS A 150 6.17 2.55 -2.03
N ILE A 151 7.14 2.66 -2.95
CA ILE A 151 8.58 2.49 -2.65
C ILE A 151 9.02 3.45 -1.54
N LEU A 152 8.65 4.73 -1.64
CA LEU A 152 9.02 5.74 -0.64
C LEU A 152 8.39 5.44 0.74
N LEU A 153 7.12 5.01 0.78
CA LEU A 153 6.46 4.63 2.03
C LEU A 153 7.11 3.38 2.64
N HIS A 154 7.39 2.35 1.85
CA HIS A 154 8.05 1.12 2.28
C HIS A 154 9.46 1.39 2.81
N ALA A 155 10.30 2.08 2.04
CA ALA A 155 11.64 2.42 2.47
C ALA A 155 11.64 3.30 3.74
N GLY A 156 10.69 4.23 3.83
CA GLY A 156 10.52 5.11 4.98
C GLY A 156 10.17 4.35 6.24
N PHE A 157 9.24 3.40 6.14
CA PHE A 157 8.87 2.51 7.24
C PHE A 157 10.08 1.73 7.75
N ASN A 158 10.79 1.02 6.86
CA ASN A 158 11.93 0.18 7.26
C ASN A 158 13.06 1.01 7.88
N SER A 159 13.35 2.19 7.31
CA SER A 159 14.38 3.09 7.85
C SER A 159 14.02 3.63 9.23
N PHE A 160 12.73 3.87 9.49
CA PHE A 160 12.28 4.34 10.79
C PHE A 160 12.33 3.22 11.82
N THR A 161 11.92 2.00 11.46
CA THR A 161 11.94 0.85 12.37
C THR A 161 13.34 0.40 12.75
N ASP A 162 14.36 0.72 11.95
CA ASP A 162 15.77 0.54 12.37
C ASP A 162 16.16 1.43 13.56
N VAL A 163 15.52 2.59 13.69
CA VAL A 163 15.77 3.55 14.78
C VAL A 163 14.86 3.28 15.97
N TYR A 164 13.60 2.95 15.69
CA TYR A 164 12.54 2.69 16.66
C TYR A 164 11.94 1.30 16.43
N PRO A 165 12.68 0.21 16.65
CA PRO A 165 12.18 -1.13 16.41
C PRO A 165 11.04 -1.40 17.40
N PRO A 166 9.80 -1.54 16.92
CA PRO A 166 8.67 -1.70 17.80
C PRO A 166 8.64 -3.12 18.35
N ASN A 167 8.17 -3.25 19.58
CA ASN A 167 7.88 -4.53 20.22
C ASN A 167 6.62 -5.14 19.62
N TYR A 168 6.79 -5.75 18.46
CA TYR A 168 5.76 -6.43 17.69
C TYR A 168 5.07 -7.59 18.45
N ASN A 169 5.66 -8.09 19.54
CA ASN A 169 5.01 -9.08 20.40
C ASN A 169 3.88 -8.47 21.25
N ASN A 170 3.72 -7.14 21.24
CA ASN A 170 2.55 -6.45 21.79
C ASN A 170 1.36 -6.60 20.83
N ILE A 171 0.64 -7.71 20.97
CA ILE A 171 -0.51 -8.08 20.12
C ILE A 171 -1.59 -6.97 20.12
N PRO A 172 -2.00 -6.36 21.26
CA PRO A 172 -2.96 -5.26 21.25
C PRO A 172 -2.58 -4.11 20.33
N VAL A 173 -1.33 -3.65 20.37
CA VAL A 173 -0.83 -2.55 19.50
C VAL A 173 -0.89 -2.96 18.03
N SER A 174 -0.49 -4.19 17.71
CA SER A 174 -0.52 -4.72 16.35
C SER A 174 -1.95 -4.80 15.80
N LEU A 175 -2.93 -5.16 16.64
CA LEU A 175 -4.34 -5.19 16.28
C LEU A 175 -4.93 -3.79 16.08
N ILE A 176 -4.58 -2.81 16.93
CA ILE A 176 -5.03 -1.42 16.76
C ILE A 176 -4.54 -0.86 15.43
N ILE A 177 -3.27 -1.10 15.11
CA ILE A 177 -2.66 -0.70 13.85
C ILE A 177 -3.42 -1.34 12.67
N LEU A 178 -3.65 -2.66 12.72
CA LEU A 178 -4.40 -3.37 11.67
C LEU A 178 -5.80 -2.80 11.47
N MET A 179 -6.54 -2.58 12.56
CA MET A 179 -7.90 -2.03 12.50
C MET A 179 -7.92 -0.62 11.92
N SER A 180 -6.96 0.24 12.28
CA SER A 180 -6.87 1.59 11.73
C SER A 180 -6.61 1.60 10.21
N CYS A 181 -5.77 0.67 9.73
CA CYS A 181 -5.46 0.52 8.31
C CYS A 181 -6.67 -0.04 7.55
N PHE A 182 -7.37 -1.01 8.13
CA PHE A 182 -8.59 -1.58 7.57
C PHE A 182 -9.71 -0.54 7.43
N ILE A 183 -9.95 0.27 8.47
CA ILE A 183 -10.96 1.33 8.44
C ILE A 183 -10.64 2.37 7.36
N SER A 184 -9.35 2.70 7.20
CA SER A 184 -8.89 3.65 6.17
C SER A 184 -9.18 3.15 4.76
N GLU A 185 -8.91 1.86 4.50
CA GLU A 185 -9.21 1.22 3.22
C GLU A 185 -10.72 1.14 2.96
N GLU A 186 -11.52 0.75 3.97
CA GLU A 186 -12.98 0.66 3.84
C GLU A 186 -13.60 2.03 3.56
N SER A 187 -13.13 3.08 4.24
CA SER A 187 -13.54 4.48 4.03
C SER A 187 -13.26 4.93 2.59
N GLN A 188 -12.06 4.63 2.06
CA GLN A 188 -11.71 4.94 0.68
C GLN A 188 -12.62 4.21 -0.31
N GLN A 189 -12.87 2.92 -0.09
CA GLN A 189 -13.71 2.13 -0.99
C GLN A 189 -15.16 2.62 -1.02
N LYS A 190 -15.72 3.03 0.13
CA LYS A 190 -17.05 3.66 0.20
C LYS A 190 -17.09 4.99 -0.53
N ASN A 191 -16.08 5.83 -0.35
CA ASN A 191 -16.01 7.14 -1.00
C ASN A 191 -15.93 7.03 -2.53
N THR A 192 -15.12 6.11 -3.05
CA THR A 192 -15.03 5.86 -4.50
C THR A 192 -16.37 5.37 -5.06
N ARG A 193 -17.05 4.44 -4.37
CA ARG A 193 -18.39 3.98 -4.79
C ARG A 193 -19.43 5.08 -4.77
N ALA A 194 -19.43 5.93 -3.74
CA ALA A 194 -20.36 7.06 -3.63
C ALA A 194 -20.20 8.04 -4.80
N ILE A 195 -18.96 8.42 -5.14
CA ILE A 195 -18.67 9.29 -6.29
C ILE A 195 -19.15 8.66 -7.60
N SER A 196 -18.90 7.36 -7.80
CA SER A 196 -19.36 6.66 -9.00
C SER A 196 -20.89 6.65 -9.10
N VAL A 197 -21.60 6.36 -8.02
CA VAL A 197 -23.08 6.37 -7.99
C VAL A 197 -23.62 7.78 -8.25
N SER A 198 -23.07 8.81 -7.60
CA SER A 198 -23.48 10.20 -7.84
C SER A 198 -23.24 10.64 -9.29
N PHE A 199 -22.16 10.19 -9.92
CA PHE A 199 -21.89 10.48 -11.33
C PHE A 199 -22.90 9.79 -12.27
N TYR A 200 -23.27 8.54 -11.99
CA TYR A 200 -24.29 7.83 -12.77
C TYR A 200 -25.68 8.47 -12.63
N ILE A 201 -26.08 8.84 -11.41
CA ILE A 201 -27.38 9.50 -11.16
C ILE A 201 -27.44 10.83 -11.92
N TRP A 202 -26.38 11.64 -11.84
CA TRP A 202 -26.33 12.92 -12.56
C TRP A 202 -26.33 12.74 -14.09
N TYR A 203 -25.68 11.69 -14.60
CA TYR A 203 -25.70 11.38 -16.03
C TYR A 203 -27.09 10.94 -16.52
N ASP A 204 -27.79 10.11 -15.75
CA ASP A 204 -29.16 9.68 -16.06
C ASP A 204 -30.14 10.88 -15.99
N GLU A 205 -30.00 11.78 -15.01
CA GLU A 205 -30.80 13.03 -14.94
C GLU A 205 -30.61 13.90 -16.19
N ILE A 206 -29.39 14.01 -16.71
CA ILE A 206 -29.13 14.76 -17.95
C ILE A 206 -29.75 14.08 -19.18
N ASP A 207 -29.68 12.76 -19.28
CA ASP A 207 -30.24 12.02 -20.42
C ASP A 207 -31.78 12.09 -20.43
N ASP A 208 -32.41 12.16 -19.26
CA ASP A 208 -33.85 12.38 -19.13
C ASP A 208 -34.25 13.83 -19.49
N ASP A 209 -33.50 14.84 -19.04
CA ASP A 209 -33.73 16.25 -19.42
C ASP A 209 -33.57 16.48 -20.94
N VAL A 210 -32.61 15.80 -21.58
CA VAL A 210 -32.41 15.87 -23.03
C VAL A 210 -33.57 15.21 -23.79
N LYS A 211 -34.07 14.06 -23.32
CA LYS A 211 -35.23 13.38 -23.92
C LYS A 211 -36.52 14.17 -23.75
N GLU A 212 -36.74 14.82 -22.61
CA GLU A 212 -37.91 15.69 -22.40
C GLU A 212 -37.84 16.96 -23.27
N GLY A 213 -36.64 17.52 -23.49
CA GLY A 213 -36.43 18.67 -24.36
C GLY A 213 -36.75 18.43 -25.84
N GLU A 214 -36.55 17.21 -26.36
CA GLU A 214 -36.84 16.88 -27.76
C GLU A 214 -38.34 16.87 -28.10
N TRP A 215 -39.23 16.68 -27.12
CA TRP A 215 -40.69 16.72 -27.33
C TRP A 215 -41.29 18.13 -27.36
N LEU A 216 -40.55 19.16 -26.94
CA LEU A 216 -41.03 20.54 -26.87
C LEU A 216 -40.66 21.41 -28.08
N VAL A 217 -39.95 20.84 -29.07
CA VAL A 217 -39.50 21.54 -30.30
C VAL A 217 -40.14 20.98 -31.58
N GLY A 218 -41.17 20.12 -31.45
CA GLY A 218 -41.93 19.51 -32.56
C GLY A 218 -43.22 20.25 -32.89
#